data_AF-A0A8C3A3M0-F1
#
_entry.id   AF-A0A8C3A3M0-F1
#
_cell.length_a   1.000
_cell.length_b   1.000
_cell.length_c   1.000
_cell.angle_alpha   90.00
_cell.angle_beta   90.00
_cell.angle_gamma   90.00
#
_symmetry.space_group_name_H-M   'P 1'
#
loop_
_entity.id
_entity.type
_entity.pdbx_description
1 polymer ?
#
loop_
_entity_poly.entity_id
_entity_poly.type
_entity_poly.pdbx_seq_one_letter_code
_entity_poly.pdbx_strand_id
1 'polypeptide(L)'
;MLKRKQSSRVEAQPMTDFGPDETLADSADIFWINKPWVHTLLRACAIISVISVCMNTPKTFEHYPPLQYVTFTLDTLLMFLYTAEMIAKMHIRGIIKGDNSYVKDRWCMFDGFMVFFIWVSLVLQVFEIADLVDQMSPWGMLRIPRALIMIRAFRIYFRFELPRSRITNILKRSGEQIWSVSIFLLFFLLLYGILGVQMFGTFNHHCVTNDTQKGNVTWNSLAIPDTHCSPDGEGYQCPHGFKCMDLEELGLSRQELGYSGFNELGTSIFTVYEAASQEGWVFLMYRAIDSFPRWRSYFYFITLIFFLAWLVKNVFIAVIIETFAEIRVQFQQMWGSRSSTTSTATTQMFHEDSAGGWQLVAVDVNKPHGRAPACLQVNTPG
;
A
#
# COMPACT_ATOMS: atom_id res chain seq x y z
N MET A 1 7.99 -50.54 25.07
CA MET A 1 6.96 -49.55 24.68
C MET A 1 6.27 -49.03 25.94
N LEU A 2 6.71 -47.90 26.49
CA LEU A 2 6.07 -47.23 27.62
C LEU A 2 6.02 -45.73 27.30
N LYS A 3 4.82 -45.27 26.93
CA LYS A 3 4.53 -43.90 26.50
C LYS A 3 4.45 -43.03 27.75
N ARG A 4 5.52 -42.26 28.01
CA ARG A 4 5.58 -41.29 29.13
C ARG A 4 4.65 -40.12 28.80
N LYS A 5 3.52 -40.03 29.50
CA LYS A 5 2.63 -38.86 29.50
C LYS A 5 3.42 -37.66 30.06
N GLN A 6 3.87 -36.75 29.19
CA GLN A 6 4.29 -35.42 29.62
C GLN A 6 3.04 -34.59 29.91
N SER A 7 2.79 -34.44 31.21
CA SER A 7 1.98 -33.38 31.78
C SER A 7 2.68 -32.04 31.56
N SER A 8 2.04 -31.18 30.78
CA SER A 8 1.68 -29.81 31.13
C SER A 8 1.60 -29.04 29.84
N ARG A 9 0.36 -28.89 29.40
CA ARG A 9 -0.09 -27.90 28.46
C ARG A 9 0.32 -26.54 29.03
N VAL A 10 1.52 -26.08 28.70
CA VAL A 10 1.82 -24.65 28.72
C VAL A 10 0.94 -24.10 27.62
N GLU A 11 -0.22 -23.62 28.03
CA GLU A 11 -1.11 -22.81 27.23
C GLU A 11 -0.28 -21.58 26.85
N ALA A 12 0.38 -21.65 25.70
CA ALA A 12 0.93 -20.49 25.04
C ALA A 12 -0.27 -19.64 24.63
N GLN A 13 -0.81 -18.89 25.58
CA GLN A 13 -1.65 -17.74 25.29
C GLN A 13 -0.84 -16.88 24.33
N PRO A 14 -1.32 -16.61 23.10
CA PRO A 14 -0.72 -15.58 22.29
C PRO A 14 -0.81 -14.31 23.13
N MET A 15 0.35 -13.71 23.43
CA MET A 15 0.50 -12.50 24.22
C MET A 15 -0.26 -11.38 23.48
N THR A 16 -1.55 -11.23 23.79
CA THR A 16 -2.41 -10.18 23.27
C THR A 16 -2.07 -8.90 24.00
N ASP A 17 -0.92 -8.30 23.64
CA ASP A 17 -0.55 -6.99 24.14
C ASP A 17 -1.31 -5.90 23.37
N PHE A 18 -2.61 -5.85 23.66
CA PHE A 18 -3.41 -4.64 23.71
C PHE A 18 -4.05 -4.69 25.11
N GLY A 19 -3.43 -4.05 26.09
CA GLY A 19 -4.10 -3.86 27.38
C GLY A 19 -5.34 -2.97 27.23
N PRO A 20 -6.09 -2.75 28.32
CA PRO A 20 -6.60 -3.67 29.32
C PRO A 20 -8.10 -3.86 29.03
N ASP A 21 -8.47 -4.77 28.14
CA ASP A 21 -9.89 -5.15 28.01
C ASP A 21 -10.35 -6.02 29.22
N GLU A 22 -9.43 -6.41 30.10
CA GLU A 22 -9.71 -7.20 31.32
C GLU A 22 -10.13 -6.39 32.54
N THR A 23 -9.89 -5.07 32.61
CA THR A 23 -10.27 -4.25 33.79
C THR A 23 -11.61 -3.54 33.67
N LEU A 24 -12.30 -3.64 32.53
CA LEU A 24 -13.61 -3.03 32.29
C LEU A 24 -14.80 -4.00 32.50
N ALA A 25 -14.54 -5.17 33.11
CA ALA A 25 -15.58 -6.16 33.41
C ALA A 25 -16.55 -5.73 34.53
N ASP A 26 -16.27 -4.63 35.26
CA ASP A 26 -17.00 -4.25 36.48
C ASP A 26 -18.09 -3.16 36.30
N SER A 27 -18.37 -2.70 35.07
CA SER A 27 -19.53 -1.81 34.83
C SER A 27 -20.62 -2.54 34.03
N ALA A 28 -21.71 -2.87 34.72
CA ALA A 28 -22.68 -3.90 34.37
C ALA A 28 -23.62 -3.61 33.16
N ASP A 29 -23.46 -2.55 32.39
CA ASP A 29 -24.59 -2.10 31.54
C ASP A 29 -24.51 -2.37 30.03
N ILE A 30 -23.41 -2.90 29.47
CA ILE A 30 -23.39 -3.21 28.02
C ILE A 30 -22.61 -4.50 27.70
N PHE A 31 -23.15 -5.64 28.15
CA PHE A 31 -22.59 -6.98 27.85
C PHE A 31 -22.74 -7.41 26.36
N TRP A 32 -23.62 -6.76 25.58
CA TRP A 32 -23.95 -7.24 24.24
C TRP A 32 -22.82 -7.01 23.21
N ILE A 33 -22.06 -5.90 23.33
CA ILE A 33 -21.05 -5.52 22.32
C ILE A 33 -19.85 -6.46 22.28
N ASN A 34 -19.53 -7.08 23.42
CA ASN A 34 -18.41 -8.02 23.57
C ASN A 34 -18.76 -9.44 23.12
N LYS A 35 -20.01 -9.70 22.67
CA LYS A 35 -20.38 -11.03 22.19
C LYS A 35 -19.70 -11.34 20.84
N PRO A 36 -19.18 -12.56 20.65
CA PRO A 36 -18.41 -12.90 19.45
C PRO A 36 -19.23 -12.80 18.15
N TRP A 37 -20.53 -13.09 18.21
CA TRP A 37 -21.42 -12.97 17.06
C TRP A 37 -21.62 -11.51 16.62
N VAL A 38 -21.55 -10.55 17.55
CA VAL A 38 -21.67 -9.11 17.24
C VAL A 38 -20.46 -8.64 16.45
N HIS A 39 -19.24 -9.07 16.82
CA HIS A 39 -18.04 -8.76 16.03
C HIS A 39 -18.08 -9.37 14.62
N THR A 40 -18.65 -10.56 14.45
CA THR A 40 -18.87 -11.16 13.12
C THR A 40 -19.93 -10.40 12.33
N LEU A 41 -21.03 -10.02 12.97
CA LEU A 41 -22.09 -9.22 12.36
C LEU A 41 -21.55 -7.86 11.89
N LEU A 42 -20.84 -7.12 12.74
CA LEU A 42 -20.30 -5.79 12.41
C LEU A 42 -19.30 -5.83 11.23
N ARG A 43 -18.59 -6.95 11.05
CA ARG A 43 -17.71 -7.18 9.88
C ARG A 43 -18.52 -7.49 8.62
N ALA A 44 -19.55 -8.34 8.71
CA ALA A 44 -20.45 -8.60 7.60
C ALA A 44 -21.18 -7.32 7.15
N CYS A 45 -21.65 -6.52 8.10
CA CYS A 45 -22.26 -5.21 7.87
C CYS A 45 -21.30 -4.23 7.19
N ALA A 46 -19.98 -4.32 7.43
CA ALA A 46 -19.01 -3.45 6.78
C ALA A 46 -18.91 -3.80 5.29
N ILE A 47 -18.91 -5.09 4.96
CA ILE A 47 -18.95 -5.56 3.56
C ILE A 47 -20.26 -5.14 2.89
N ILE A 48 -21.40 -5.29 3.58
CA ILE A 48 -22.70 -4.84 3.08
C ILE A 48 -22.70 -3.32 2.84
N SER A 49 -22.08 -2.53 3.73
CA SER A 49 -21.95 -1.09 3.53
C SER A 49 -21.12 -0.73 2.29
N VAL A 50 -20.08 -1.50 1.97
CA VAL A 50 -19.28 -1.29 0.76
C VAL A 50 -20.12 -1.62 -0.47
N ILE A 51 -20.85 -2.74 -0.44
CA ILE A 51 -21.77 -3.12 -1.52
C ILE A 51 -22.83 -2.02 -1.74
N SER A 52 -23.43 -1.50 -0.66
CA SER A 52 -24.43 -0.42 -0.72
C SER A 52 -23.88 0.82 -1.44
N VAL A 53 -22.68 1.31 -1.07
CA VAL A 53 -22.08 2.49 -1.72
C VAL A 53 -21.66 2.22 -3.16
N CYS A 54 -21.19 1.00 -3.49
CA CYS A 54 -20.89 0.62 -4.87
C CYS A 54 -22.13 0.58 -5.76
N MET A 55 -23.29 0.24 -5.21
CA MET A 55 -24.57 0.22 -5.93
C MET A 55 -25.20 1.62 -6.06
N ASN A 56 -24.78 2.57 -5.22
CA ASN A 56 -25.34 3.91 -5.16
C ASN A 56 -24.72 4.83 -6.23
N THR A 57 -25.13 4.61 -7.49
CA THR A 57 -24.78 5.49 -8.63
C THR A 57 -26.04 5.89 -9.41
N PRO A 58 -26.10 7.11 -9.98
CA PRO A 58 -27.27 7.60 -10.68
C PRO A 58 -27.64 6.71 -11.87
N LYS A 59 -26.64 6.22 -12.63
CA LYS A 59 -26.88 5.29 -13.73
C LYS A 59 -27.42 3.95 -13.26
N THR A 60 -27.00 3.44 -12.11
CA THR A 60 -27.59 2.21 -11.56
C THR A 60 -29.06 2.42 -11.20
N PHE A 61 -29.45 3.58 -10.66
CA PHE A 61 -30.84 3.88 -10.33
C PHE A 61 -31.73 4.10 -11.56
N GLU A 62 -31.17 4.64 -12.64
CA GLU A 62 -31.88 4.74 -13.93
C GLU A 62 -32.24 3.36 -14.49
N HIS A 63 -31.31 2.39 -14.42
CA HIS A 63 -31.56 1.01 -14.89
C HIS A 63 -32.43 0.20 -13.91
N TYR A 64 -32.24 0.40 -12.61
CA TYR A 64 -32.94 -0.33 -11.54
C TYR A 64 -33.47 0.63 -10.47
N PRO A 65 -34.65 1.26 -10.70
CA PRO A 65 -35.28 2.17 -9.75
C PRO A 65 -35.49 1.63 -8.31
N PRO A 66 -35.87 0.34 -8.08
CA PRO A 66 -36.06 -0.12 -6.70
C PRO A 66 -34.76 -0.12 -5.89
N LEU A 67 -33.60 -0.13 -6.55
CA LEU A 67 -32.29 -0.17 -5.89
C LEU A 67 -31.99 1.09 -5.07
N GLN A 68 -32.56 2.24 -5.45
CA GLN A 68 -32.42 3.49 -4.72
C GLN A 68 -32.99 3.37 -3.31
N TYR A 69 -34.17 2.76 -3.16
CA TYR A 69 -34.80 2.54 -1.86
C TYR A 69 -34.13 1.41 -1.07
N VAL A 70 -33.64 0.37 -1.76
CA VAL A 70 -32.90 -0.74 -1.12
C VAL A 70 -31.60 -0.22 -0.50
N THR A 71 -30.80 0.55 -1.23
CA THR A 71 -29.54 1.14 -0.71
C THR A 71 -29.82 2.10 0.45
N PHE A 72 -30.87 2.93 0.34
CA PHE A 72 -31.31 3.80 1.44
C PHE A 72 -31.69 3.02 2.71
N THR A 73 -32.43 1.92 2.54
CA THR A 73 -32.86 1.06 3.66
C THR A 73 -31.65 0.38 4.32
N LEU A 74 -30.73 -0.15 3.52
CA LEU A 74 -29.48 -0.74 4.02
C LEU A 74 -28.65 0.29 4.79
N ASP A 75 -28.44 1.46 4.21
CA ASP A 75 -27.66 2.54 4.83
C ASP A 75 -28.29 3.02 6.13
N THR A 76 -29.62 3.09 6.20
CA THR A 76 -30.36 3.41 7.43
C THR A 76 -30.13 2.36 8.52
N LEU A 77 -30.25 1.06 8.19
CA LEU A 77 -30.00 -0.03 9.14
C LEU A 77 -28.56 -0.03 9.65
N LEU A 78 -27.60 0.15 8.74
CA LEU A 78 -26.17 0.20 9.05
C LEU A 78 -25.82 1.42 9.90
N MET A 79 -26.42 2.57 9.60
CA MET A 79 -26.26 3.81 10.37
C MET A 79 -26.69 3.58 11.82
N PHE A 80 -27.88 3.03 12.04
CA PHE A 80 -28.35 2.77 13.40
C PHE A 80 -27.45 1.78 14.15
N LEU A 81 -27.05 0.69 13.49
CA LEU A 81 -26.18 -0.33 14.10
C LEU A 81 -24.83 0.26 14.53
N TYR A 82 -24.16 1.00 13.64
CA TYR A 82 -22.85 1.58 13.95
C TYR A 82 -22.92 2.77 14.90
N THR A 83 -24.01 3.55 14.85
CA THR A 83 -24.25 4.62 15.82
C THR A 83 -24.49 4.05 17.22
N ALA A 84 -25.28 2.97 17.33
CA ALA A 84 -25.51 2.28 18.61
C ALA A 84 -24.21 1.70 19.18
N GLU A 85 -23.38 1.09 18.33
CA GLU A 85 -22.06 0.60 18.71
C GLU A 85 -21.12 1.73 19.17
N MET A 86 -21.10 2.86 18.45
CA MET A 86 -20.31 4.03 18.81
C MET A 86 -20.72 4.59 20.18
N ILE A 87 -22.02 4.81 20.40
CA ILE A 87 -22.55 5.32 21.68
C ILE A 87 -22.22 4.37 22.82
N ALA A 88 -22.40 3.06 22.62
CA ALA A 88 -22.03 2.04 23.60
C ALA A 88 -20.55 2.13 23.99
N LYS A 89 -19.65 2.21 23.01
CA LYS A 89 -18.21 2.36 23.26
C LYS A 89 -17.86 3.66 23.99
N MET A 90 -18.48 4.77 23.61
CA MET A 90 -18.27 6.08 24.26
C MET A 90 -18.75 6.07 25.72
N HIS A 91 -19.84 5.37 26.02
CA HIS A 91 -20.36 5.24 27.39
C HIS A 91 -19.44 4.40 28.28
N ILE A 92 -18.95 3.26 27.78
CA ILE A 92 -18.07 2.35 28.56
C ILE A 92 -16.69 2.98 28.82
N ARG A 93 -16.07 3.56 27.78
CA ARG A 93 -14.68 4.04 27.84
C ARG A 93 -14.55 5.50 28.29
N GLY A 94 -15.65 6.24 28.31
CA GLY A 94 -15.65 7.69 28.45
C GLY A 94 -15.15 8.40 27.18
N ILE A 95 -15.63 9.62 26.94
CA ILE A 95 -15.31 10.37 25.71
C ILE A 95 -13.88 10.95 25.77
N ILE A 96 -13.54 11.67 26.84
CA ILE A 96 -12.27 12.44 26.96
C ILE A 96 -11.48 12.09 28.23
N LYS A 97 -12.17 11.79 29.33
CA LYS A 97 -11.54 11.50 30.63
C LYS A 97 -11.31 9.99 30.78
N GLY A 98 -10.06 9.61 31.05
CA GLY A 98 -9.62 8.22 31.19
C GLY A 98 -8.35 7.93 30.40
N ASP A 99 -7.59 6.91 30.83
CA ASP A 99 -6.39 6.48 30.10
C ASP A 99 -6.73 5.75 28.79
N ASN A 100 -7.91 5.12 28.72
CA ASN A 100 -8.44 4.42 27.55
C ASN A 100 -9.70 5.09 26.95
N SER A 101 -9.76 6.42 26.94
CA SER A 101 -10.91 7.14 26.38
C SER A 101 -11.08 6.91 24.87
N TYR A 102 -12.31 7.07 24.38
CA TYR A 102 -12.67 6.84 22.98
C TYR A 102 -11.78 7.62 21.99
N VAL A 103 -11.49 8.89 22.28
CA VAL A 103 -10.70 9.76 21.39
C VAL A 103 -9.21 9.40 21.38
N LYS A 104 -8.69 8.72 22.41
CA LYS A 104 -7.28 8.30 22.45
C LYS A 104 -7.02 7.07 21.58
N ASP A 105 -8.01 6.20 21.38
CA ASP A 105 -7.90 5.02 20.52
C ASP A 105 -8.12 5.39 19.04
N ARG A 106 -7.06 5.25 18.23
CA ARG A 106 -7.07 5.54 16.78
C ARG A 106 -8.13 4.71 16.02
N TRP A 107 -8.43 3.50 16.47
CA TRP A 107 -9.45 2.67 15.83
C TRP A 107 -10.86 3.14 16.16
N CYS A 108 -11.09 3.62 17.38
CA CYS A 108 -12.36 4.23 17.76
C CYS A 108 -12.58 5.53 16.99
N MET A 109 -11.55 6.39 16.86
CA MET A 109 -11.65 7.60 16.03
C MET A 109 -11.99 7.29 14.56
N PHE A 110 -11.37 6.25 13.98
CA PHE A 110 -11.71 5.79 12.64
C PHE A 110 -13.17 5.32 12.54
N ASP A 111 -13.65 4.52 13.50
CA ASP A 111 -15.04 4.04 13.52
C ASP A 111 -16.04 5.22 13.62
N GLY A 112 -15.74 6.24 14.44
CA GLY A 112 -16.55 7.45 14.53
C GLY A 112 -16.55 8.30 13.25
N PHE A 113 -15.40 8.44 12.60
CA PHE A 113 -15.28 9.11 11.29
C PHE A 113 -16.11 8.38 10.22
N MET A 114 -16.10 7.04 10.21
CA MET A 114 -16.95 6.26 9.30
C MET A 114 -18.44 6.44 9.56
N VAL A 115 -18.87 6.45 10.83
CA VAL A 115 -20.28 6.73 11.20
C VAL A 115 -20.72 8.10 10.72
N PHE A 116 -19.86 9.12 10.85
CA PHE A 116 -20.13 10.46 10.34
C PHE A 116 -20.38 10.46 8.82
N PHE A 117 -19.54 9.79 8.02
CA PHE A 117 -19.77 9.71 6.56
C PHE A 117 -20.99 8.89 6.17
N ILE A 118 -21.39 7.89 6.97
CA ILE A 118 -22.66 7.19 6.76
C ILE A 118 -23.83 8.15 6.99
N TRP A 119 -23.81 8.95 8.06
CA TRP A 119 -24.82 9.99 8.30
C TRP A 119 -24.90 11.00 7.17
N VAL A 120 -23.77 11.57 6.76
CA VAL A 120 -23.70 12.53 5.65
C VAL A 120 -24.25 11.91 4.35
N SER A 121 -23.88 10.67 4.04
CA SER A 121 -24.36 9.96 2.85
C SER A 121 -25.86 9.70 2.90
N LEU A 122 -26.41 9.35 4.06
CA LEU A 122 -27.83 9.08 4.24
C LEU A 122 -28.64 10.37 4.09
N VAL A 123 -28.21 11.45 4.75
CA VAL A 123 -28.84 12.78 4.61
C VAL A 123 -28.81 13.25 3.16
N LEU A 124 -27.68 13.08 2.46
CA LEU A 124 -27.58 13.38 1.03
C LEU A 124 -28.57 12.55 0.21
N GLN A 125 -28.68 11.24 0.47
CA GLN A 125 -29.64 10.38 -0.23
C GLN A 125 -31.10 10.74 0.05
N VAL A 126 -31.43 11.26 1.24
CA VAL A 126 -32.76 11.82 1.54
C VAL A 126 -33.05 13.03 0.64
N PHE A 127 -32.09 13.95 0.48
CA PHE A 127 -32.27 15.11 -0.39
C PHE A 127 -32.36 14.73 -1.88
N GLU A 128 -31.67 13.68 -2.32
CA GLU A 128 -31.77 13.12 -3.67
C GLU A 128 -33.12 12.42 -3.92
N ILE A 129 -33.68 11.72 -2.92
CA ILE A 129 -35.02 11.11 -3.02
C ILE A 129 -36.12 12.19 -3.01
N ALA A 130 -35.88 13.31 -2.33
CA ALA A 130 -36.82 14.44 -2.25
C ALA A 130 -36.73 15.39 -3.47
N ASP A 131 -35.96 15.03 -4.50
CA ASP A 131 -35.70 15.83 -5.71
C ASP A 131 -35.17 17.26 -5.42
N LEU A 132 -34.59 17.49 -4.23
CA LEU A 132 -33.98 18.77 -3.85
C LEU A 132 -32.55 18.91 -4.37
N VAL A 133 -31.89 17.78 -4.64
CA VAL A 133 -30.54 17.69 -5.17
C VAL A 133 -30.55 16.75 -6.37
N ASP A 134 -30.00 17.21 -7.50
CA ASP A 134 -29.83 16.38 -8.68
C ASP A 134 -28.85 15.22 -8.38
N GLN A 135 -29.24 13.99 -8.70
CA GLN A 135 -28.43 12.79 -8.51
C GLN A 135 -27.14 12.80 -9.33
N MET A 136 -27.10 13.57 -10.42
CA MET A 136 -25.90 13.71 -11.27
C MET A 136 -24.90 14.75 -10.75
N SER A 137 -25.22 15.40 -9.62
CA SER A 137 -24.40 16.45 -9.06
C SER A 137 -23.10 15.94 -8.40
N PRO A 138 -22.08 16.79 -8.22
CA PRO A 138 -20.84 16.42 -7.54
C PRO A 138 -20.99 16.05 -6.06
N TRP A 139 -22.17 16.27 -5.45
CA TRP A 139 -22.40 15.98 -4.02
C TRP A 139 -22.20 14.50 -3.67
N GLY A 140 -22.35 13.59 -4.65
CA GLY A 140 -22.01 12.18 -4.51
C GLY A 140 -20.55 11.91 -4.08
N MET A 141 -19.63 12.87 -4.29
CA MET A 141 -18.23 12.76 -3.83
C MET A 141 -18.10 12.66 -2.31
N LEU A 142 -19.09 13.15 -1.54
CA LEU A 142 -19.12 12.99 -0.08
C LEU A 142 -19.18 11.52 0.37
N ARG A 143 -19.52 10.60 -0.54
CA ARG A 143 -19.57 9.15 -0.28
C ARG A 143 -18.20 8.48 -0.41
N ILE A 144 -17.19 9.11 -1.00
CA ILE A 144 -15.86 8.51 -1.27
C ILE A 144 -15.25 7.86 -0.01
N PRO A 145 -15.23 8.50 1.17
CA PRO A 145 -14.62 7.90 2.36
C PRO A 145 -15.33 6.65 2.86
N ARG A 146 -16.61 6.41 2.51
CA ARG A 146 -17.36 5.24 2.96
C ARG A 146 -16.76 3.92 2.47
N ALA A 147 -16.08 3.91 1.32
CA ALA A 147 -15.38 2.72 0.82
C ALA A 147 -14.30 2.23 1.81
N LEU A 148 -13.73 3.12 2.62
CA LEU A 148 -12.71 2.78 3.63
C LEU A 148 -13.26 1.92 4.76
N ILE A 149 -14.60 1.82 4.94
CA ILE A 149 -15.21 0.94 5.95
C ILE A 149 -14.78 -0.53 5.76
N MET A 150 -14.35 -0.92 4.55
CA MET A 150 -13.78 -2.24 4.27
C MET A 150 -12.60 -2.59 5.18
N ILE A 151 -11.81 -1.60 5.62
CA ILE A 151 -10.69 -1.79 6.56
C ILE A 151 -11.19 -2.45 7.86
N ARG A 152 -12.42 -2.14 8.29
CA ARG A 152 -13.03 -2.74 9.48
C ARG A 152 -13.28 -4.24 9.32
N ALA A 153 -13.68 -4.69 8.12
CA ALA A 153 -13.88 -6.11 7.84
C ALA A 153 -12.56 -6.89 7.97
N PHE A 154 -11.45 -6.30 7.52
CA PHE A 154 -10.13 -6.94 7.55
C PHE A 154 -9.32 -6.71 8.82
N ARG A 155 -9.73 -5.79 9.70
CA ARG A 155 -8.99 -5.38 10.91
C ARG A 155 -8.50 -6.53 11.77
N ILE A 156 -9.28 -7.60 11.89
CA ILE A 156 -8.92 -8.78 12.70
C ILE A 156 -7.67 -9.49 12.17
N TYR A 157 -7.43 -9.44 10.86
CA TYR A 157 -6.27 -10.07 10.22
C TYR A 157 -4.98 -9.27 10.42
N PHE A 158 -5.06 -8.03 10.89
CA PHE A 158 -3.89 -7.24 11.29
C PHE A 158 -3.37 -7.60 12.70
N ARG A 159 -3.86 -8.72 13.27
CA ARG A 159 -3.31 -9.31 14.50
C ARG A 159 -2.15 -10.21 14.12
N PHE A 160 -0.96 -9.64 14.15
CA PHE A 160 0.29 -10.37 13.94
C PHE A 160 0.84 -10.90 15.27
N GLU A 161 1.55 -12.02 15.23
CA GLU A 161 2.25 -12.59 16.39
C GLU A 161 3.44 -11.72 16.85
N LEU A 162 3.93 -10.83 15.99
CA LEU A 162 5.02 -9.90 16.28
C LEU A 162 4.57 -8.75 17.20
N PRO A 163 5.38 -8.37 18.21
CA PRO A 163 5.19 -7.14 18.96
C PRO A 163 5.13 -5.92 18.04
N ARG A 164 4.24 -4.98 18.35
CA ARG A 164 4.02 -3.76 17.54
C ARG A 164 5.30 -2.97 17.28
N SER A 165 6.19 -2.89 18.26
CA SER A 165 7.49 -2.20 18.14
C SER A 165 8.37 -2.78 17.02
N ARG A 166 8.37 -4.11 16.86
CA ARG A 166 9.12 -4.75 15.77
C ARG A 166 8.49 -4.45 14.42
N ILE A 167 7.16 -4.50 14.31
CA ILE A 167 6.45 -4.16 13.07
C ILE A 167 6.74 -2.70 12.67
N THR A 168 6.68 -1.75 13.61
CA THR A 168 6.99 -0.35 13.32
C THR A 168 8.44 -0.15 12.89
N ASN A 169 9.38 -0.92 13.47
CA ASN A 169 10.79 -0.86 13.05
C ASN A 169 11.00 -1.42 11.64
N ILE A 170 10.36 -2.55 11.31
CA ILE A 170 10.38 -3.14 9.96
C ILE A 170 9.81 -2.14 8.95
N LEU A 171 8.63 -1.59 9.23
CA LEU A 171 7.96 -0.62 8.36
C LEU A 171 8.75 0.68 8.20
N LYS A 172 9.43 1.14 9.26
CA LYS A 172 10.30 2.32 9.18
C LYS A 172 11.48 2.07 8.26
N ARG A 173 12.19 0.95 8.44
CA ARG A 173 13.35 0.58 7.61
C ARG A 173 12.94 0.37 6.16
N SER A 174 11.88 -0.38 5.91
CA SER A 174 11.38 -0.59 4.55
C SER A 174 10.91 0.72 3.91
N GLY A 175 10.26 1.58 4.68
CA GLY A 175 9.85 2.92 4.24
C GLY A 175 11.03 3.79 3.82
N GLU A 176 12.11 3.82 4.60
CA GLU A 176 13.34 4.56 4.26
C GLU A 176 14.01 4.04 2.98
N GLN A 177 14.01 2.72 2.76
CA GLN A 177 14.53 2.13 1.53
C GLN A 177 13.65 2.43 0.32
N ILE A 178 12.33 2.28 0.44
CA ILE A 178 11.37 2.62 -0.62
C ILE A 178 11.49 4.11 -0.97
N TRP A 179 11.63 4.98 0.04
CA TRP A 179 11.84 6.41 -0.16
C TRP A 179 13.12 6.70 -0.96
N SER A 180 14.22 6.05 -0.60
CA SER A 180 15.50 6.18 -1.32
C SER A 180 15.39 5.75 -2.79
N VAL A 181 14.73 4.62 -3.06
CA VAL A 181 14.50 4.13 -4.43
C VAL A 181 13.50 5.01 -5.19
N SER A 182 12.51 5.59 -4.51
CA SER A 182 11.57 6.53 -5.11
C SER A 182 12.25 7.83 -5.54
N ILE A 183 13.19 8.35 -4.73
CA ILE A 183 14.03 9.48 -5.13
C ILE A 183 14.91 9.12 -6.33
N PHE A 184 15.49 7.92 -6.33
CA PHE A 184 16.27 7.42 -7.47
C PHE A 184 15.44 7.33 -8.76
N LEU A 185 14.20 6.80 -8.67
CA LEU A 185 13.25 6.79 -9.78
C LEU A 185 12.94 8.22 -10.25
N LEU A 186 12.60 9.13 -9.32
CA LEU A 186 12.27 10.51 -9.64
C LEU A 186 13.43 11.23 -10.34
N PHE A 187 14.68 10.96 -9.91
CA PHE A 187 15.87 11.47 -10.59
C PHE A 187 15.94 11.00 -12.05
N PHE A 188 15.74 9.71 -12.32
CA PHE A 188 15.75 9.19 -13.69
C PHE A 188 14.58 9.71 -14.53
N LEU A 189 13.38 9.85 -13.95
CA LEU A 189 12.23 10.46 -14.62
C LEU A 189 12.50 11.91 -14.99
N LEU A 190 13.11 12.69 -14.08
CA LEU A 190 13.49 14.07 -14.34
C LEU A 190 14.59 14.16 -15.40
N LEU A 191 15.62 13.31 -15.31
CA LEU A 191 16.73 13.26 -16.26
C LEU A 191 16.23 12.97 -17.69
N TYR A 192 15.45 11.89 -17.85
CA TYR A 192 14.87 11.55 -19.16
C TYR A 192 13.79 12.53 -19.59
N GLY A 193 13.09 13.17 -18.66
CA GLY A 193 12.17 14.25 -18.95
C GLY A 193 12.88 15.45 -19.59
N ILE A 194 13.97 15.92 -18.98
CA ILE A 194 14.77 17.02 -19.53
C ILE A 194 15.40 16.61 -20.86
N LEU A 195 16.00 15.41 -20.95
CA LEU A 195 16.55 14.90 -22.21
C LEU A 195 15.49 14.84 -23.30
N GLY A 196 14.27 14.41 -22.97
CA GLY A 196 13.16 14.33 -23.91
C GLY A 196 12.79 15.70 -24.48
N VAL A 197 12.63 16.71 -23.61
CA VAL A 197 12.32 18.10 -24.01
C VAL A 197 13.45 18.76 -24.82
N GLN A 198 14.70 18.36 -24.61
CA GLN A 198 15.84 18.94 -25.34
C GLN A 198 16.14 18.20 -26.66
N MET A 199 15.89 16.89 -26.72
CA MET A 199 16.13 16.08 -27.91
C MET A 199 14.95 16.11 -28.90
N PHE A 200 13.74 16.22 -28.35
CA PHE A 200 12.47 16.27 -29.07
C PHE A 200 11.71 17.55 -28.71
N GLY A 201 10.65 17.83 -29.44
CA GLY A 201 9.73 18.92 -29.14
C GLY A 201 8.29 18.43 -29.21
N THR A 202 7.42 19.25 -29.80
CA THR A 202 6.04 18.89 -30.09
C THR A 202 5.96 17.91 -31.26
N PHE A 203 5.02 16.96 -31.19
CA PHE A 203 4.71 16.04 -32.28
C PHE A 203 3.51 16.53 -33.09
N ASN A 204 3.45 17.82 -33.41
CA ASN A 204 2.28 18.42 -34.05
C ASN A 204 2.30 18.36 -35.58
N HIS A 205 3.40 17.92 -36.18
CA HIS A 205 3.58 17.89 -37.63
C HIS A 205 3.02 16.60 -38.21
N HIS A 206 2.01 16.72 -39.08
CA HIS A 206 1.39 15.59 -39.77
C HIS A 206 1.29 15.83 -41.28
N CYS A 207 1.19 14.73 -42.02
CA CYS A 207 0.92 14.77 -43.46
C CYS A 207 -0.56 15.05 -43.71
N VAL A 208 -0.86 16.23 -44.24
CA VAL A 208 -2.21 16.65 -44.64
C VAL A 208 -2.30 16.85 -46.15
N THR A 209 -3.50 16.71 -46.71
CA THR A 209 -3.73 16.98 -48.14
C THR A 209 -3.36 18.42 -48.51
N ASN A 210 -2.86 18.62 -49.73
CA ASN A 210 -2.39 19.92 -50.21
C ASN A 210 -3.43 21.06 -50.11
N ASP A 211 -4.70 20.72 -50.27
CA ASP A 211 -5.82 21.67 -50.27
C ASP A 211 -6.24 22.14 -48.86
N THR A 212 -5.64 21.58 -47.81
CA THR A 212 -5.99 21.91 -46.42
C THR A 212 -5.62 23.35 -46.08
N GLN A 213 -6.60 24.11 -45.58
CA GLN A 213 -6.45 25.50 -45.13
C GLN A 213 -6.58 25.60 -43.60
N LYS A 214 -6.05 26.68 -43.03
CA LYS A 214 -6.12 26.97 -41.59
C LYS A 214 -7.57 27.05 -41.10
N GLY A 215 -7.88 26.33 -40.01
CA GLY A 215 -9.21 26.30 -39.40
C GLY A 215 -10.22 25.33 -40.04
N ASN A 216 -9.86 24.63 -41.12
CA ASN A 216 -10.73 23.68 -41.81
C ASN A 216 -10.06 22.30 -41.95
N VAL A 217 -9.47 21.82 -40.86
CA VAL A 217 -8.92 20.46 -40.80
C VAL A 217 -10.04 19.50 -40.43
N THR A 218 -10.19 18.44 -41.22
CA THR A 218 -11.15 17.37 -40.97
C THR A 218 -10.44 16.03 -40.98
N TRP A 219 -11.13 14.97 -40.55
CA TRP A 219 -10.60 13.60 -40.63
C TRP A 219 -10.18 13.18 -42.04
N ASN A 220 -10.80 13.73 -43.08
CA ASN A 220 -10.47 13.45 -44.49
C ASN A 220 -9.22 14.20 -44.97
N SER A 221 -8.74 15.17 -44.20
CA SER A 221 -7.53 15.94 -44.52
C SER A 221 -6.25 15.18 -44.17
N LEU A 222 -6.33 14.19 -43.28
CA LEU A 222 -5.20 13.41 -42.75
C LEU A 222 -4.91 12.18 -43.63
N ALA A 223 -3.67 11.70 -43.59
CA ALA A 223 -3.32 10.42 -44.21
C ALA A 223 -3.99 9.23 -43.49
N ILE A 224 -4.12 8.09 -44.18
CA ILE A 224 -4.63 6.85 -43.62
C ILE A 224 -3.53 5.76 -43.70
N PRO A 225 -3.00 5.26 -42.57
CA PRO A 225 -3.18 5.79 -41.21
C PRO A 225 -2.56 7.19 -41.08
N ASP A 226 -2.93 7.90 -40.01
CA ASP A 226 -2.32 9.19 -39.70
C ASP A 226 -0.82 9.03 -39.46
N THR A 227 -0.02 9.92 -40.05
CA THR A 227 1.44 9.86 -40.04
C THR A 227 2.05 11.21 -39.70
N HIS A 228 3.01 11.18 -38.79
CA HIS A 228 3.83 12.34 -38.48
C HIS A 228 4.87 12.58 -39.57
N CYS A 229 5.38 13.81 -39.64
CA CYS A 229 6.36 14.19 -40.64
C CYS A 229 7.35 15.22 -40.10
N SER A 230 8.45 15.40 -40.83
CA SER A 230 9.48 16.39 -40.52
C SER A 230 9.52 17.47 -41.61
N PRO A 231 9.38 18.76 -41.27
CA PRO A 231 9.46 19.84 -42.26
C PRO A 231 10.88 20.00 -42.83
N ASP A 232 11.90 19.67 -42.03
CA ASP A 232 13.32 19.83 -42.38
C ASP A 232 13.89 18.63 -43.14
N GLY A 233 13.10 17.57 -43.35
CA GLY A 233 13.50 16.38 -44.10
C GLY A 233 14.35 15.36 -43.35
N GLU A 234 14.61 15.56 -42.05
CA GLU A 234 15.37 14.64 -41.18
C GLU A 234 14.58 13.38 -40.77
N GLY A 235 13.24 13.48 -40.80
CA GLY A 235 12.30 12.41 -40.46
C GLY A 235 11.59 11.83 -41.68
N TYR A 236 10.29 11.54 -41.53
CA TYR A 236 9.43 11.08 -42.61
C TYR A 236 9.04 12.25 -43.52
N GLN A 237 9.12 12.02 -44.83
CA GLN A 237 8.67 12.96 -45.86
C GLN A 237 7.35 12.49 -46.44
N CYS A 238 6.37 13.40 -46.48
CA CYS A 238 5.05 13.10 -47.00
C CYS A 238 5.09 12.74 -48.51
N PRO A 239 4.26 11.79 -48.95
CA PRO A 239 4.17 11.42 -50.36
C PRO A 239 3.49 12.51 -51.21
N HIS A 240 3.58 12.39 -52.54
CA HIS A 240 2.92 13.31 -53.46
C HIS A 240 1.41 13.43 -53.17
N GLY A 241 0.90 14.66 -53.14
CA GLY A 241 -0.49 14.98 -52.77
C GLY A 241 -0.66 15.39 -51.30
N PHE A 242 0.37 15.19 -50.48
CA PHE A 242 0.39 15.59 -49.08
C PHE A 242 1.51 16.60 -48.81
N LYS A 243 1.27 17.49 -47.84
CA LYS A 243 2.22 18.46 -47.30
C LYS A 243 2.33 18.29 -45.78
N CYS A 244 3.52 18.54 -45.25
CA CYS A 244 3.75 18.51 -43.81
C CYS A 244 3.31 19.84 -43.19
N MET A 245 2.36 19.80 -42.25
CA MET A 245 1.87 21.00 -41.55
C MET A 245 1.73 20.75 -40.04
N ASP A 246 1.88 21.82 -39.26
CA ASP A 246 1.59 21.81 -37.82
C ASP A 246 0.07 21.92 -37.59
N LEU A 247 -0.51 20.91 -36.93
CA LEU A 247 -1.95 20.86 -36.64
C LEU A 247 -2.40 21.90 -35.59
N GLU A 248 -1.52 22.29 -34.67
CA GLU A 248 -1.82 23.33 -33.68
C GLU A 248 -1.98 24.69 -34.38
N GLU A 249 -1.12 24.98 -35.36
CA GLU A 249 -1.25 26.19 -36.17
C GLU A 249 -2.51 26.21 -37.03
N LEU A 250 -3.01 25.03 -37.41
CA LEU A 250 -4.25 24.85 -38.15
C LEU A 250 -5.51 24.98 -37.29
N GLY A 251 -5.35 25.16 -35.97
CA GLY A 251 -6.43 25.47 -35.03
C GLY A 251 -6.94 24.28 -34.22
N LEU A 252 -6.25 23.13 -34.24
CA LEU A 252 -6.57 22.03 -33.34
C LEU A 252 -6.09 22.32 -31.93
N SER A 253 -6.89 21.91 -30.95
CA SER A 253 -6.53 22.03 -29.54
C SER A 253 -5.69 20.84 -29.08
N ARG A 254 -4.88 21.05 -28.05
CA ARG A 254 -4.07 19.97 -27.44
C ARG A 254 -4.90 18.80 -26.90
N GLN A 255 -6.15 19.04 -26.50
CA GLN A 255 -7.04 17.98 -26.03
C GLN A 255 -7.39 16.98 -27.13
N GLU A 256 -7.41 17.42 -28.40
CA GLU A 256 -7.69 16.60 -29.57
C GLU A 256 -6.43 15.86 -30.06
N LEU A 257 -5.26 16.49 -29.93
CA LEU A 257 -3.96 15.92 -30.33
C LEU A 257 -3.42 14.89 -29.32
N GLY A 258 -3.83 15.01 -28.07
CA GLY A 258 -3.48 14.09 -26.99
C GLY A 258 -2.48 14.65 -25.98
N TYR A 259 -2.27 13.87 -24.93
CA TYR A 259 -1.49 14.30 -23.75
C TYR A 259 -0.03 13.85 -23.77
N SER A 260 0.34 12.82 -24.54
CA SER A 260 1.72 12.30 -24.56
C SER A 260 2.62 13.09 -25.52
N GLY A 261 3.78 13.52 -25.05
CA GLY A 261 4.70 14.37 -25.81
C GLY A 261 5.82 14.99 -24.98
N PHE A 262 6.66 15.80 -25.61
CA PHE A 262 7.85 16.41 -25.02
C PHE A 262 7.81 17.95 -25.03
N ASN A 263 6.59 18.52 -25.02
CA ASN A 263 6.35 19.96 -25.13
C ASN A 263 6.91 20.74 -23.91
N GLU A 264 6.52 20.32 -22.71
CA GLU A 264 7.00 20.85 -21.44
C GLU A 264 7.50 19.75 -20.50
N LEU A 265 8.24 20.16 -19.46
CA LEU A 265 8.83 19.22 -18.50
C LEU A 265 7.79 18.32 -17.82
N GLY A 266 6.62 18.86 -17.44
CA GLY A 266 5.57 18.09 -16.76
C GLY A 266 5.01 16.96 -17.64
N THR A 267 4.65 17.28 -18.89
CA THR A 267 4.18 16.30 -19.86
C THR A 267 5.25 15.31 -20.25
N SER A 268 6.50 15.76 -20.38
CA SER A 268 7.61 14.88 -20.68
C SER A 268 7.84 13.87 -19.55
N ILE A 269 7.84 14.30 -18.29
CA ILE A 269 7.96 13.39 -17.14
C ILE A 269 6.81 12.37 -17.12
N PHE A 270 5.58 12.81 -17.39
CA PHE A 270 4.43 11.92 -17.49
C PHE A 270 4.60 10.88 -18.62
N THR A 271 5.03 11.33 -19.80
CA THR A 271 5.27 10.49 -20.98
C THR A 271 6.41 9.49 -20.74
N VAL A 272 7.48 9.91 -20.05
CA VAL A 272 8.59 9.03 -19.64
C VAL A 272 8.12 7.99 -18.62
N TYR A 273 7.26 8.39 -17.68
CA TYR A 273 6.69 7.46 -16.69
C TYR A 273 5.79 6.41 -17.36
N GLU A 274 4.95 6.81 -18.32
CA GLU A 274 4.17 5.90 -19.15
C GLU A 274 5.10 4.97 -19.95
N ALA A 275 6.12 5.49 -20.62
CA ALA A 275 7.06 4.66 -21.38
C ALA A 275 7.84 3.68 -20.48
N ALA A 276 8.15 4.06 -19.23
CA ALA A 276 8.84 3.21 -18.26
C ALA A 276 8.00 1.99 -17.82
N SER A 277 6.67 2.05 -17.92
CA SER A 277 5.79 0.89 -17.67
C SER A 277 5.82 -0.13 -18.81
N GLN A 278 6.50 0.18 -19.92
CA GLN A 278 6.53 -0.58 -21.17
C GLN A 278 5.19 -0.56 -21.93
N GLU A 279 4.30 0.38 -21.61
CA GLU A 279 3.06 0.61 -22.35
C GLU A 279 3.24 1.78 -23.33
N GLY A 280 2.73 1.65 -24.56
CA GLY A 280 2.65 2.75 -25.54
C GLY A 280 3.99 3.28 -26.10
N TRP A 281 5.14 2.96 -25.50
CA TRP A 281 6.44 3.56 -25.83
C TRP A 281 6.91 3.32 -27.27
N VAL A 282 6.53 2.18 -27.87
CA VAL A 282 6.92 1.85 -29.26
C VAL A 282 6.24 2.80 -30.24
N PHE A 283 4.96 3.12 -30.03
CA PHE A 283 4.24 4.07 -30.86
C PHE A 283 4.82 5.47 -30.69
N LEU A 284 5.14 5.88 -29.47
CA LEU A 284 5.82 7.14 -29.20
C LEU A 284 7.19 7.22 -29.89
N MET A 285 7.95 6.12 -29.89
CA MET A 285 9.22 6.02 -30.62
C MET A 285 9.01 6.16 -32.13
N TYR A 286 7.98 5.55 -32.71
CA TYR A 286 7.66 5.71 -34.14
C TYR A 286 7.31 7.16 -34.48
N ARG A 287 6.46 7.82 -33.67
CA ARG A 287 6.17 9.26 -33.84
C ARG A 287 7.45 10.11 -33.80
N ALA A 288 8.37 9.79 -32.89
CA ALA A 288 9.65 10.48 -32.79
C ALA A 288 10.58 10.19 -33.98
N ILE A 289 10.61 8.96 -34.50
CA ILE A 289 11.38 8.58 -35.70
C ILE A 289 10.88 9.32 -36.96
N ASP A 290 9.57 9.51 -37.06
CA ASP A 290 8.95 10.18 -38.21
C ASP A 290 9.07 11.71 -38.11
N SER A 291 9.19 12.27 -36.91
CA SER A 291 9.32 13.72 -36.69
C SER A 291 10.76 14.22 -36.63
N PHE A 292 11.69 13.41 -36.10
CA PHE A 292 13.06 13.81 -35.75
C PHE A 292 14.11 12.80 -36.27
N PRO A 293 15.42 13.15 -36.28
CA PRO A 293 16.48 12.24 -36.70
C PRO A 293 16.43 10.89 -35.97
N ARG A 294 16.45 9.80 -36.73
CA ARG A 294 16.25 8.42 -36.24
C ARG A 294 17.14 8.03 -35.06
N TRP A 295 18.40 8.46 -35.08
CA TRP A 295 19.38 8.10 -34.04
C TRP A 295 19.00 8.65 -32.66
N ARG A 296 18.33 9.82 -32.59
CA ARG A 296 17.87 10.42 -31.33
C ARG A 296 16.84 9.50 -30.67
N SER A 297 15.86 9.06 -31.45
CA SER A 297 14.79 8.17 -31.00
C SER A 297 15.33 6.82 -30.55
N TYR A 298 16.19 6.17 -31.36
CA TYR A 298 16.78 4.89 -30.96
C TYR A 298 17.61 5.01 -29.68
N PHE A 299 18.50 6.01 -29.61
CA PHE A 299 19.33 6.22 -28.43
C PHE A 299 18.47 6.47 -27.18
N TYR A 300 17.52 7.39 -27.27
CA TYR A 300 16.68 7.78 -26.15
C TYR A 300 15.82 6.62 -25.64
N PHE A 301 15.04 5.98 -26.52
CA PHE A 301 14.09 4.95 -26.10
C PHE A 301 14.77 3.64 -25.69
N ILE A 302 15.84 3.21 -26.36
CA ILE A 302 16.56 1.98 -25.96
C ILE A 302 17.22 2.17 -24.59
N THR A 303 17.87 3.30 -24.35
CA THR A 303 18.49 3.58 -23.04
C THR A 303 17.44 3.80 -21.96
N LEU A 304 16.32 4.47 -22.25
CA LEU A 304 15.19 4.63 -21.33
C LEU A 304 14.67 3.27 -20.86
N ILE A 305 14.39 2.34 -21.79
CA ILE A 305 13.88 1.01 -21.45
C ILE A 305 14.92 0.21 -20.64
N PHE A 306 16.20 0.30 -21.00
CA PHE A 306 17.27 -0.38 -20.26
C PHE A 306 17.42 0.15 -18.82
N PHE A 307 17.42 1.47 -18.62
CA PHE A 307 17.62 2.05 -17.29
C PHE A 307 16.33 2.09 -16.45
N LEU A 308 15.23 2.63 -16.98
CA LEU A 308 13.99 2.79 -16.19
C LEU A 308 13.20 1.49 -16.07
N ALA A 309 12.96 0.78 -17.19
CA ALA A 309 12.09 -0.40 -17.15
C ALA A 309 12.78 -1.64 -16.57
N TRP A 310 14.09 -1.81 -16.82
CA TRP A 310 14.84 -2.96 -16.33
C TRP A 310 15.55 -2.69 -15.00
N LEU A 311 16.35 -1.63 -14.90
CA LEU A 311 17.12 -1.39 -13.67
C LEU A 311 16.21 -0.94 -12.53
N VAL A 312 15.43 0.13 -12.70
CA VAL A 312 14.68 0.72 -11.57
C VAL A 312 13.60 -0.22 -11.02
N LYS A 313 12.84 -0.91 -11.89
CA LYS A 313 11.84 -1.91 -11.45
C LYS A 313 12.48 -3.03 -10.62
N ASN A 314 13.66 -3.50 -11.02
CA ASN A 314 14.38 -4.55 -10.30
C ASN A 314 14.90 -4.07 -8.94
N VAL A 315 15.27 -2.78 -8.81
CA VAL A 315 15.65 -2.21 -7.50
C VAL A 315 14.45 -2.21 -6.55
N PHE A 316 13.25 -1.85 -7.01
CA PHE A 316 12.03 -1.96 -6.17
C PHE A 316 11.79 -3.39 -5.70
N ILE A 317 11.93 -4.38 -6.59
CA ILE A 317 11.79 -5.80 -6.25
C ILE A 317 12.85 -6.20 -5.21
N ALA A 318 14.11 -5.76 -5.37
CA ALA A 318 15.18 -6.04 -4.42
C ALA A 318 14.90 -5.47 -3.03
N VAL A 319 14.38 -4.23 -2.94
CA VAL A 319 13.96 -3.64 -1.65
C VAL A 319 12.90 -4.53 -1.01
N ILE A 320 11.86 -4.93 -1.75
CA ILE A 320 10.81 -5.78 -1.20
C ILE A 320 11.40 -7.12 -0.72
N ILE A 321 12.31 -7.75 -1.46
CA ILE A 321 13.00 -8.97 -1.01
C ILE A 321 13.75 -8.74 0.31
N GLU A 322 14.44 -7.60 0.47
CA GLU A 322 15.11 -7.24 1.71
C GLU A 322 14.11 -7.06 2.86
N THR A 323 12.94 -6.44 2.61
CA THR A 323 11.89 -6.34 3.63
C THR A 323 11.39 -7.70 4.09
N PHE A 324 11.21 -8.66 3.18
CA PHE A 324 10.83 -10.04 3.53
C PHE A 324 11.94 -10.77 4.29
N ALA A 325 13.21 -10.53 3.95
CA ALA A 325 14.34 -11.06 4.68
C ALA A 325 14.38 -10.51 6.11
N GLU A 326 14.19 -9.19 6.30
CA GLU A 326 14.13 -8.57 7.63
C GLU A 326 12.96 -9.13 8.46
N ILE A 327 11.78 -9.31 7.85
CA ILE A 327 10.64 -9.96 8.52
C ILE A 327 11.05 -11.35 9.01
N ARG A 328 11.70 -12.18 8.18
CA ARG A 328 12.18 -13.51 8.58
C ARG A 328 13.19 -13.45 9.72
N VAL A 329 14.14 -12.53 9.67
CA VAL A 329 15.14 -12.34 10.75
C VAL A 329 14.46 -11.97 12.06
N GLN A 330 13.48 -11.04 12.03
CA GLN A 330 12.74 -10.64 13.23
C GLN A 330 11.93 -11.79 13.81
N PHE A 331 11.27 -12.60 12.97
CA PHE A 331 10.62 -13.83 13.41
C PHE A 331 11.62 -14.81 14.03
N GLN A 332 12.74 -15.09 13.36
CA GLN A 332 13.75 -16.01 13.88
C GLN A 332 14.37 -15.53 15.20
N GLN A 333 14.51 -14.23 15.43
CA GLN A 333 14.99 -13.70 16.72
C GLN A 333 13.97 -13.82 17.86
N MET A 334 12.68 -13.96 17.55
CA MET A 334 11.65 -14.20 18.57
C MET A 334 11.55 -15.68 18.96
N TRP A 335 11.61 -16.56 17.97
CA TRP A 335 11.38 -18.00 18.14
C TRP A 335 12.66 -18.82 18.22
N GLY A 336 13.78 -18.26 17.77
CA GLY A 336 15.11 -18.80 17.98
C GLY A 336 15.39 -18.75 19.46
N SER A 337 15.23 -19.90 20.11
CA SER A 337 15.67 -20.23 21.46
C SER A 337 16.64 -19.18 22.00
N ARG A 338 16.15 -18.30 22.88
CA ARG A 338 16.96 -17.86 24.01
C ARG A 338 17.21 -19.12 24.84
N SER A 339 18.08 -19.99 24.36
CA SER A 339 19.01 -20.64 25.26
C SER A 339 19.84 -19.46 25.74
N SER A 340 19.33 -18.78 26.76
CA SER A 340 20.24 -18.26 27.75
C SER A 340 21.09 -19.47 28.08
N THR A 341 22.31 -19.48 27.53
CA THR A 341 23.45 -19.99 28.26
C THR A 341 23.39 -19.23 29.56
N THR A 342 22.55 -19.71 30.49
CA THR A 342 22.61 -19.32 31.87
C THR A 342 24.05 -19.58 32.23
N SER A 343 24.72 -18.53 32.67
CA SER A 343 26.11 -18.47 33.06
C SER A 343 26.34 -19.36 34.28
N THR A 344 26.13 -20.65 34.10
CA THR A 344 26.57 -21.76 34.93
C THR A 344 27.11 -22.76 33.91
N ALA A 345 28.20 -22.40 33.25
CA ALA A 345 29.14 -23.39 32.78
C ALA A 345 29.69 -24.08 34.03
N THR A 346 28.91 -25.01 34.59
CA THR A 346 29.50 -26.04 35.44
C THR A 346 30.45 -26.79 34.52
N THR A 347 31.74 -26.53 34.63
CA THR A 347 32.77 -27.25 33.90
C THR A 347 32.52 -28.73 34.18
N GLN A 348 32.10 -29.51 33.19
CA GLN A 348 31.90 -30.95 33.37
C GLN A 348 33.19 -31.65 32.98
N MET A 349 33.72 -32.49 33.86
CA MET A 349 34.90 -33.31 33.57
C MET A 349 34.50 -34.78 33.53
N PHE A 350 35.16 -35.54 32.66
CA PHE A 350 35.03 -37.00 32.64
C PHE A 350 35.76 -37.57 33.86
N HIS A 351 35.05 -38.31 34.70
CA HIS A 351 35.60 -39.05 35.82
C HIS A 351 35.49 -40.54 35.51
N GLU A 352 36.59 -41.28 35.68
CA GLU A 352 36.62 -42.73 35.53
C GLU A 352 36.19 -43.35 36.86
N ASP A 353 35.17 -44.20 36.83
CA ASP A 353 34.69 -44.89 38.02
C ASP A 353 35.57 -46.11 38.34
N SER A 354 35.51 -46.60 39.57
CA SER A 354 36.41 -47.66 40.09
C SER A 354 36.29 -49.01 39.34
N ALA A 355 35.31 -49.13 38.46
CA ALA A 355 35.02 -50.28 37.61
C ALA A 355 35.32 -50.02 36.11
N GLY A 356 36.02 -48.93 35.75
CA GLY A 356 36.49 -48.63 34.39
C GLY A 356 35.45 -48.00 33.46
N GLY A 357 34.40 -47.38 34.00
CA GLY A 357 33.38 -46.67 33.22
C GLY A 357 33.54 -45.15 33.31
N TRP A 358 33.40 -44.44 32.19
CA TRP A 358 33.49 -42.97 32.15
C TRP A 358 32.13 -42.32 32.43
N GLN A 359 32.06 -41.42 33.41
CA GLN A 359 30.88 -40.60 33.68
C GLN A 359 31.22 -39.11 33.64
N LEU A 360 30.33 -38.27 33.09
CA LEU A 360 30.44 -36.82 33.20
C LEU A 360 29.94 -36.36 34.57
N VAL A 361 30.77 -35.65 35.31
CA VAL A 361 30.42 -35.06 36.60
C VAL A 361 30.66 -33.55 36.55
N ALA A 362 29.71 -32.77 37.09
CA ALA A 362 29.82 -31.32 37.19
C ALA A 362 30.85 -30.94 38.27
N VAL A 363 31.85 -30.15 37.89
CA VAL A 363 32.87 -29.63 38.81
C VAL A 363 32.29 -28.43 39.56
N ASP A 364 32.16 -28.58 40.87
CA ASP A 364 31.75 -27.51 41.77
C ASP A 364 32.98 -26.65 42.13
N VAL A 365 33.05 -25.43 41.58
CA VAL A 365 34.19 -24.52 41.70
C VAL A 365 34.43 -24.10 43.17
N ASN A 366 33.41 -24.23 44.02
CA ASN A 366 33.45 -23.79 45.42
C ASN A 366 33.91 -24.88 46.41
N LYS A 367 34.37 -26.04 45.93
CA LYS A 367 34.74 -27.18 46.80
C LYS A 367 36.23 -27.54 46.63
N PRO A 368 37.17 -26.91 47.36
CA PRO A 368 38.58 -27.23 47.23
C PRO A 368 38.87 -28.66 47.70
N HIS A 369 39.11 -29.57 46.76
CA HIS A 369 39.63 -30.91 47.04
C HIS A 369 41.14 -30.91 46.87
N GLY A 370 41.85 -30.52 47.93
CA GLY A 370 43.29 -30.68 48.02
C GLY A 370 43.67 -31.14 49.42
N ARG A 371 44.51 -32.18 49.54
CA ARG A 371 45.13 -32.60 50.81
C ARG A 371 46.28 -31.68 51.21
N ALA A 372 46.11 -30.36 51.10
CA ALA A 372 47.12 -29.38 51.47
C ALA A 372 46.75 -28.73 52.82
N PRO A 373 47.69 -28.62 53.79
CA PRO A 373 47.42 -27.99 55.08
C PRO A 373 47.04 -26.51 54.93
N ALA A 374 46.17 -26.03 55.82
CA ALA A 374 45.46 -24.75 55.72
C ALA A 374 46.33 -23.48 55.67
N CYS A 375 47.64 -23.56 55.93
CA CYS A 375 48.55 -22.42 55.89
C CYS A 375 48.99 -21.99 54.47
N LEU A 376 48.69 -22.78 53.44
CA LEU A 376 49.12 -22.54 52.05
C LEU A 376 47.98 -22.23 51.09
N GLN A 377 46.75 -22.09 51.58
CA GLN A 377 45.63 -21.66 50.76
C GLN A 377 45.63 -20.13 50.67
N VAL A 378 46.07 -19.62 49.52
CA VAL A 378 46.06 -18.19 49.20
C VAL A 378 44.61 -17.73 49.08
N ASN A 379 44.14 -16.96 50.06
CA ASN A 379 42.93 -16.16 49.93
C ASN A 379 43.25 -14.95 49.05
N THR A 380 42.80 -14.93 47.80
CA THR A 380 42.66 -13.68 47.05
C THR A 380 41.24 -13.13 47.25
N PRO A 381 41.09 -11.91 47.81
CA PRO A 381 39.80 -11.25 48.00
C PRO A 381 39.23 -10.76 46.66
N GLY A 382 37.90 -10.68 46.58
CA GLY A 382 37.16 -10.12 45.45
C GLY A 382 37.15 -8.59 45.39
#